data_AF-A0A7Y2BNQ3-F1
#
_entry.id   AF-A0A7Y2BNQ3-F1
#
_cell.length_a   1.000
_cell.length_b   1.000
_cell.length_c   1.000
_cell.angle_alpha   90.00
_cell.angle_beta   90.00
_cell.angle_gamma   90.00
#
_symmetry.space_group_name_H-M   'P 1'
#
loop_
_entity.id
_entity.type
_entity.pdbx_description
1 polymer ?
#
loop_
_entity_poly.entity_id
_entity_poly.type
_entity_poly.pdbx_seq_one_letter_code
_entity_poly.pdbx_strand_id
1 'polypeptide(L)'
;MTDAATSTAGMARRRPPSPLERLIVLVARAMMPDRLAGGIVVLLPSGNIVRFQGKRPGHQVRLTVRSWRVIARAIQAGANGFAESYIRREVDTPDLVGLIRFFASNRKLLVGAGRRLFQTRFTDRWRHLLRTNSKAGSKRNIADHYDLSNAFFGIWLDETMTYSSARFASPGLSIKQAQAAKYDSVFAALDVSGSDKILEIGCGWGGFAEHV
;
A
#
# COMPACT_ATOMS: atom_id res chain seq x y z
N MET A 1 -36.01 -9.98 -20.66
CA MET A 1 -37.07 -9.79 -19.67
C MET A 1 -36.50 -10.13 -18.30
N THR A 2 -36.43 -9.10 -17.43
CA THR A 2 -36.51 -9.10 -15.94
C THR A 2 -35.50 -9.95 -15.15
N ASP A 3 -34.73 -9.48 -14.15
CA ASP A 3 -34.65 -8.23 -13.35
C ASP A 3 -33.19 -8.08 -12.86
N ALA A 4 -32.54 -6.91 -12.84
CA ALA A 4 -32.83 -5.70 -12.06
C ALA A 4 -32.87 -5.93 -10.53
N ALA A 5 -31.78 -6.45 -9.95
CA ALA A 5 -31.49 -6.33 -8.51
C ALA A 5 -30.29 -5.40 -8.29
N THR A 6 -30.44 -4.12 -8.65
CA THR A 6 -29.54 -3.07 -8.17
C THR A 6 -29.83 -2.86 -6.69
N SER A 7 -28.96 -3.40 -5.84
CA SER A 7 -28.96 -3.17 -4.40
C SER A 7 -28.97 -1.67 -4.09
N THR A 8 -30.13 -1.19 -3.64
CA THR A 8 -30.39 0.14 -3.09
C THR A 8 -29.81 0.25 -1.69
N ALA A 9 -28.48 0.18 -1.59
CA ALA A 9 -27.79 0.50 -0.34
C ALA A 9 -27.79 2.03 -0.13
N GLY A 10 -28.78 2.51 0.64
CA GLY A 10 -28.81 3.77 1.38
C GLY A 10 -28.10 4.96 0.76
N MET A 11 -28.79 5.75 -0.07
CA MET A 11 -28.35 7.08 -0.45
C MET A 11 -28.37 7.97 0.80
N ALA A 12 -27.26 8.00 1.54
CA ALA A 12 -27.06 8.95 2.62
C ALA A 12 -27.36 10.36 2.07
N ARG A 13 -28.29 11.08 2.72
CA ARG A 13 -28.71 12.42 2.30
C ARG A 13 -27.48 13.31 2.13
N ARG A 14 -27.24 13.78 0.90
CA ARG A 14 -26.16 14.73 0.62
C ARG A 14 -26.38 16.00 1.42
N ARG A 15 -25.35 16.43 2.14
CA ARG A 15 -25.33 17.68 2.89
C ARG A 15 -24.62 18.76 2.08
N PRO A 16 -25.01 20.04 2.22
CA PRO A 16 -24.26 21.12 1.61
C PRO A 16 -22.80 21.10 2.10
N PRO A 17 -21.82 21.37 1.23
CA PRO A 17 -20.41 21.32 1.61
C PRO A 17 -20.11 22.43 2.62
N SER A 18 -19.44 22.07 3.73
CA SER A 18 -18.95 23.04 4.72
C SER A 18 -17.86 23.94 4.12
N PRO A 19 -17.56 25.12 4.71
CA PRO A 19 -16.46 25.96 4.25
C PRO A 19 -15.12 25.23 4.20
N LEU A 20 -14.85 24.39 5.22
CA LEU A 20 -13.65 23.55 5.28
C LEU A 20 -13.61 22.54 4.12
N GLU A 21 -14.72 21.88 3.82
CA GLU A 21 -14.81 20.94 2.69
C GLU A 21 -14.51 21.64 1.35
N ARG A 22 -15.08 22.83 1.14
CA ARG A 22 -14.83 23.62 -0.09
C ARG A 22 -13.36 23.98 -0.23
N LEU A 23 -12.72 24.42 0.87
CA LEU A 23 -11.30 24.75 0.89
C LEU A 23 -10.44 23.51 0.57
N ILE A 24 -10.72 22.37 1.21
CA ILE A 24 -10.02 21.12 0.96
C ILE A 24 -10.14 20.69 -0.50
N VAL A 25 -11.34 20.74 -1.07
CA VAL A 25 -11.58 20.37 -2.47
C VAL A 25 -10.89 21.33 -3.42
N LEU A 26 -10.88 22.63 -3.12
CA LEU A 26 -10.17 23.63 -3.91
C LEU A 26 -8.67 23.36 -3.92
N VAL A 27 -8.08 23.13 -2.74
CA VAL A 27 -6.65 22.78 -2.60
C VAL A 27 -6.34 21.47 -3.32
N ALA A 28 -7.17 20.44 -3.15
CA ALA A 28 -7.00 19.16 -3.83
C ALA A 28 -7.02 19.34 -5.37
N ARG A 29 -7.94 20.14 -5.92
CA ARG A 29 -7.96 20.46 -7.37
C ARG A 29 -6.71 21.17 -7.83
N ALA A 30 -6.18 22.12 -7.04
CA ALA A 30 -4.94 22.80 -7.37
C ALA A 30 -3.70 21.89 -7.27
N MET A 31 -3.75 20.86 -6.42
CA MET A 31 -2.69 19.87 -6.23
C MET A 31 -2.74 18.73 -7.25
N MET A 32 -3.91 18.41 -7.80
CA MET A 32 -4.08 17.25 -8.66
C MET A 32 -3.53 17.53 -10.06
N PRO A 33 -2.48 16.81 -10.52
CA PRO A 33 -1.86 17.06 -11.81
C PRO A 33 -2.76 16.61 -12.98
N ASP A 34 -2.77 17.36 -14.07
CA ASP A 34 -3.58 17.00 -15.26
C ASP A 34 -3.13 15.68 -15.93
N ARG A 35 -1.89 15.24 -15.69
CA ARG A 35 -1.25 14.07 -16.33
C ARG A 35 -1.28 12.80 -15.48
N LEU A 36 -2.22 12.70 -14.54
CA LEU A 36 -2.42 11.46 -13.79
C LEU A 36 -2.66 10.27 -14.73
N ALA A 37 -2.19 9.10 -14.31
CA ALA A 37 -2.54 7.82 -14.89
C ALA A 37 -3.77 7.26 -14.15
N GLY A 38 -4.88 7.10 -14.87
CA GLY A 38 -6.16 6.66 -14.29
C GLY A 38 -6.96 7.80 -13.65
N GLY A 39 -7.81 7.45 -12.70
CA GLY A 39 -8.72 8.39 -12.05
C GLY A 39 -9.12 7.95 -10.65
N ILE A 40 -9.50 8.92 -9.83
CA ILE A 40 -9.97 8.71 -8.46
C ILE A 40 -11.29 9.44 -8.22
N VAL A 41 -12.27 8.71 -7.71
CA VAL A 41 -13.56 9.22 -7.26
C VAL A 41 -13.56 9.21 -5.73
N VAL A 42 -13.72 10.38 -5.11
CA VAL A 42 -13.72 10.54 -3.66
C VAL A 42 -15.14 10.87 -3.19
N LEU A 43 -15.71 10.01 -2.34
CA LEU A 43 -16.91 10.28 -1.57
C LEU A 43 -16.50 11.00 -0.28
N LEU A 44 -16.99 12.22 -0.08
CA LEU A 44 -16.64 13.09 1.05
C LEU A 44 -17.57 12.84 2.25
N PRO A 45 -17.21 13.30 3.47
CA PRO A 45 -18.04 13.13 4.67
C PRO A 45 -19.45 13.70 4.55
N SER A 46 -19.64 14.74 3.73
CA SER A 46 -20.94 15.34 3.42
C SER A 46 -21.83 14.46 2.53
N GLY A 47 -21.30 13.39 1.94
CA GLY A 47 -21.94 12.63 0.86
C GLY A 47 -21.71 13.20 -0.54
N ASN A 48 -21.00 14.33 -0.65
CA ASN A 48 -20.61 14.89 -1.95
C ASN A 48 -19.53 14.04 -2.61
N ILE A 49 -19.48 14.08 -3.95
CA ILE A 49 -18.53 13.32 -4.74
C ILE A 49 -17.62 14.29 -5.50
N VAL A 50 -16.31 14.07 -5.40
CA VAL A 50 -15.31 14.76 -6.21
C VAL A 50 -14.60 13.74 -7.08
N ARG A 51 -14.38 14.10 -8.34
CA ARG A 51 -13.71 13.24 -9.31
C ARG A 51 -12.46 13.93 -9.82
N PHE A 52 -11.38 13.17 -9.88
CA PHE A 52 -10.14 13.58 -10.53
C PHE A 52 -9.80 12.55 -11.59
N GLN A 53 -9.80 13.00 -12.85
CA GLN A 53 -9.51 12.14 -13.99
C GLN A 53 -8.22 12.60 -14.65
N GLY A 54 -7.26 11.69 -14.78
CA GLY A 54 -6.03 11.92 -15.50
C GLY A 54 -6.16 11.69 -17.00
N LYS A 55 -5.24 12.27 -17.77
CA LYS A 55 -5.15 12.12 -19.23
C LYS A 55 -4.46 10.84 -19.70
N ARG A 56 -3.79 10.09 -18.81
CA ARG A 56 -3.11 8.82 -19.14
C ARG A 56 -3.96 7.62 -18.72
N PRO A 57 -3.90 6.50 -19.45
CA PRO A 57 -4.54 5.26 -19.01
C PRO A 57 -3.97 4.80 -17.67
N GLY A 58 -4.79 4.19 -16.82
CA GLY A 58 -4.41 3.71 -15.51
C GLY A 58 -5.60 3.28 -14.64
N HIS A 59 -5.33 2.98 -13.36
CA HIS A 59 -6.34 2.47 -12.44
C HIS A 59 -7.45 3.48 -12.14
N GLN A 60 -8.69 3.00 -12.13
CA GLN A 60 -9.87 3.76 -11.72
C GLN A 60 -10.25 3.32 -10.31
N VAL A 61 -10.15 4.23 -9.35
CA VAL A 61 -10.26 3.88 -7.93
C VAL A 61 -11.28 4.74 -7.22
N ARG A 62 -11.85 4.19 -6.14
CA ARG A 62 -12.84 4.87 -5.31
C ARG A 62 -12.31 4.99 -3.90
N LEU A 63 -12.46 6.17 -3.30
CA LEU A 63 -12.07 6.44 -1.93
C LEU A 63 -13.26 7.04 -1.18
N THR A 64 -13.54 6.55 0.01
CA THR A 64 -14.54 7.13 0.91
C THR A 64 -13.82 7.76 2.08
N VAL A 65 -13.97 9.08 2.23
CA VAL A 65 -13.46 9.82 3.38
C VAL A 65 -14.59 10.00 4.37
N ARG A 66 -14.45 9.41 5.56
CA ARG A 66 -15.43 9.53 6.65
C ARG A 66 -15.06 10.64 7.63
N SER A 67 -13.77 10.97 7.73
CA SER A 67 -13.26 12.02 8.63
C SER A 67 -12.12 12.80 7.99
N TRP A 68 -12.12 14.13 8.15
CA TRP A 68 -11.04 15.00 7.69
C TRP A 68 -9.71 14.82 8.44
N ARG A 69 -9.72 14.04 9.54
CA ARG A 69 -8.50 13.66 10.27
C ARG A 69 -7.47 12.97 9.38
N VAL A 70 -7.90 12.27 8.32
CA VAL A 70 -7.01 11.66 7.34
C VAL A 70 -6.06 12.68 6.69
N ILE A 71 -6.52 13.91 6.45
CA ILE A 71 -5.71 14.97 5.84
C ILE A 71 -4.65 15.44 6.83
N ALA A 72 -5.05 15.71 8.08
CA ALA A 72 -4.11 16.12 9.13
C ALA A 72 -3.04 15.05 9.36
N ARG A 73 -3.43 13.78 9.48
CA ARG A 73 -2.49 12.65 9.64
C ARG A 73 -1.59 12.47 8.43
N ALA A 74 -2.11 12.58 7.21
CA ALA A 74 -1.31 12.49 6.00
C ALA A 74 -0.27 13.63 5.90
N ILE A 75 -0.60 14.85 6.33
CA ILE A 75 0.34 15.97 6.37
C ILE A 75 1.44 15.70 7.42
N GLN A 76 1.07 15.21 8.61
CA GLN A 76 2.00 15.00 9.72
C GLN A 76 2.92 13.79 9.51
N ALA A 77 2.38 12.66 9.04
CA ALA A 77 3.06 11.36 9.00
C ALA A 77 3.11 10.73 7.60
N GLY A 78 2.72 11.46 6.55
CA GLY A 78 2.78 10.98 5.17
C GLY A 78 1.94 9.72 4.93
N ALA A 79 2.53 8.74 4.24
CA ALA A 79 1.87 7.47 3.94
C ALA A 79 1.47 6.69 5.19
N ASN A 80 2.25 6.75 6.27
CA ASN A 80 1.92 6.08 7.54
C ASN A 80 0.66 6.69 8.18
N GLY A 81 0.51 8.02 8.12
CA GLY A 81 -0.69 8.69 8.62
C GLY A 81 -1.95 8.31 7.84
N PHE A 82 -1.81 8.12 6.52
CA PHE A 82 -2.91 7.61 5.69
C PHE A 82 -3.25 6.15 6.06
N ALA A 83 -2.25 5.28 6.24
CA ALA A 83 -2.45 3.89 6.65
C ALA A 83 -3.13 3.78 8.02
N GLU A 84 -2.71 4.60 9.00
CA GLU A 84 -3.37 4.67 10.30
C GLU A 84 -4.83 5.10 10.18
N SER A 85 -5.11 6.07 9.30
CA SER A 85 -6.48 6.51 9.04
C SER A 85 -7.35 5.40 8.43
N TYR A 86 -6.78 4.55 7.58
CA TYR A 86 -7.46 3.38 7.02
C TYR A 86 -7.77 2.35 8.11
N ILE A 87 -6.80 2.03 8.96
CA ILE A 87 -6.96 1.13 10.12
C ILE A 87 -8.05 1.65 11.05
N ARG A 88 -8.08 2.97 11.31
CA ARG A 88 -9.09 3.65 12.15
C ARG A 88 -10.45 3.82 11.47
N ARG A 89 -10.64 3.31 10.24
CA ARG A 89 -11.87 3.49 9.44
C ARG A 89 -12.23 4.94 9.16
N GLU A 90 -11.27 5.87 9.19
CA GLU A 90 -11.46 7.27 8.82
C GLU A 90 -11.50 7.44 7.29
N VAL A 91 -10.89 6.51 6.57
CA VAL A 91 -10.91 6.39 5.12
C VAL A 91 -11.12 4.93 4.72
N ASP A 92 -11.77 4.69 3.58
CA ASP A 92 -12.14 3.35 3.12
C ASP A 92 -12.11 3.25 1.58
N THR A 93 -11.97 2.04 1.04
CA THR A 93 -11.96 1.78 -0.40
C THR A 93 -12.45 0.35 -0.69
N PRO A 94 -13.24 0.13 -1.75
CA PRO A 94 -13.62 -1.21 -2.18
C PRO A 94 -12.46 -2.01 -2.79
N ASP A 95 -11.40 -1.33 -3.24
CA ASP A 95 -10.21 -1.96 -3.83
C ASP A 95 -8.95 -1.26 -3.29
N LEU A 96 -8.38 -1.83 -2.22
CA LEU A 96 -7.17 -1.30 -1.61
C LEU A 96 -5.94 -1.50 -2.51
N VAL A 97 -5.88 -2.63 -3.23
CA VAL A 97 -4.75 -2.95 -4.12
C VAL A 97 -4.72 -1.98 -5.28
N GLY A 98 -5.86 -1.75 -5.94
CA GLY A 98 -6.00 -0.77 -7.00
C GLY A 98 -5.67 0.64 -6.53
N LEU A 99 -6.10 1.03 -5.32
CA LEU A 99 -5.78 2.33 -4.73
C LEU A 99 -4.26 2.50 -4.54
N ILE A 100 -3.57 1.50 -3.98
CA ILE A 100 -2.12 1.53 -3.80
C ILE A 100 -1.41 1.60 -5.16
N ARG A 101 -1.84 0.81 -6.14
CA ARG A 101 -1.31 0.86 -7.51
C ARG A 101 -1.49 2.23 -8.16
N PHE A 102 -2.67 2.84 -8.03
CA PHE A 102 -2.94 4.20 -8.51
C PHE A 102 -1.96 5.21 -7.91
N PHE A 103 -1.75 5.20 -6.60
CA PHE A 103 -0.77 6.11 -5.97
C PHE A 103 0.66 5.80 -6.39
N ALA A 104 1.05 4.54 -6.53
CA ALA A 104 2.39 4.13 -6.95
C ALA A 104 2.71 4.59 -8.39
N SER A 105 1.75 4.46 -9.33
CA SER A 105 1.87 4.93 -10.72
C SER A 105 1.94 6.46 -10.83
N ASN A 106 1.39 7.18 -9.85
CA ASN A 106 1.33 8.64 -9.83
C ASN A 106 2.30 9.29 -8.82
N ARG A 107 3.15 8.50 -8.13
CA ARG A 107 3.97 8.95 -7.00
C ARG A 107 4.79 10.20 -7.30
N LYS A 108 5.46 10.25 -8.46
CA LYS A 108 6.34 11.38 -8.83
C LYS A 108 5.54 12.67 -9.02
N LEU A 109 4.37 12.56 -9.65
CA LEU A 109 3.50 13.70 -9.93
C LEU A 109 2.88 14.26 -8.63
N LEU A 110 2.37 13.37 -7.77
CA LEU A 110 1.73 13.75 -6.52
C LEU A 110 2.73 14.32 -5.50
N VAL A 111 3.91 13.71 -5.35
CA VAL A 111 4.98 14.23 -4.49
C VAL A 111 5.48 15.60 -5.00
N GLY A 112 5.64 15.75 -6.31
CA GLY A 112 6.05 17.02 -6.92
C GLY A 112 5.04 18.15 -6.67
N ALA A 113 3.74 17.87 -6.88
CA ALA A 113 2.68 18.84 -6.62
C ALA A 113 2.57 19.23 -5.14
N GLY A 114 2.72 18.25 -4.23
CA GLY A 114 2.79 18.49 -2.79
C GLY A 114 3.96 19.38 -2.39
N ARG A 115 5.18 19.13 -2.91
CA ARG A 115 6.35 19.98 -2.65
C ARG A 115 6.17 21.42 -3.10
N ARG A 116 5.48 21.65 -4.23
CA ARG A 116 5.21 23.00 -4.75
C ARG A 116 4.32 23.82 -3.81
N LEU A 117 3.34 23.18 -3.18
CA LEU A 117 2.38 23.85 -2.30
C LEU A 117 2.89 23.94 -0.85
N PHE A 118 3.57 22.90 -0.36
CA PHE A 118 4.10 22.80 1.00
C PHE A 118 5.61 22.99 1.02
N GLN A 119 6.12 24.00 0.31
CA GLN A 119 7.56 24.24 0.13
C GLN A 119 8.25 24.74 1.42
N THR A 120 8.17 23.97 2.51
CA THR A 120 8.98 24.19 3.70
C THR A 120 10.30 23.45 3.52
N ARG A 121 11.31 24.17 3.01
CA ARG A 121 12.72 23.71 2.98
C ARG A 121 13.25 23.29 4.37
N PHE A 122 12.53 23.62 5.44
CA PHE A 122 12.88 23.30 6.82
C PHE A 122 12.52 21.88 7.27
N THR A 123 11.55 21.16 6.68
CA THR A 123 11.06 19.91 7.31
C THR A 123 11.87 18.66 6.94
N ASP A 124 12.45 18.60 5.74
CA ASP A 124 13.14 17.39 5.26
C ASP A 124 14.43 17.11 6.03
N ARG A 125 15.17 18.16 6.41
CA ARG A 125 16.46 18.05 7.12
C ARG A 125 16.28 17.60 8.57
N TRP A 126 15.27 18.10 9.26
CA TRP A 126 14.93 17.72 10.63
C TRP A 126 14.37 16.29 10.73
N ARG A 127 13.55 15.88 9.76
CA ARG A 127 13.01 14.51 9.68
C ARG A 127 14.11 13.46 9.40
N HIS A 128 15.17 13.86 8.70
CA HIS A 128 16.36 13.02 8.46
C HIS A 128 17.31 12.98 9.67
N LEU A 129 17.43 14.08 10.42
CA LEU A 129 18.22 14.16 11.66
C LEU A 129 17.58 13.37 12.82
N LEU A 130 16.26 13.21 12.83
CA LEU A 130 15.52 12.39 13.80
C LEU A 130 15.48 10.89 13.43
N ARG A 131 16.05 10.48 12.29
CA ARG A 131 16.21 9.08 11.85
C ARG A 131 17.54 8.49 12.33
N THR A 132 17.90 8.69 13.60
CA THR A 132 19.06 7.99 14.18
C THR A 132 18.68 6.54 14.47
N ASN A 133 19.33 5.59 13.78
CA ASN A 133 19.30 4.17 14.12
C ASN A 133 20.08 3.96 15.44
N SER A 134 19.46 4.32 16.57
CA SER A 134 20.02 4.01 17.89
C SER A 134 19.66 2.57 18.26
N LYS A 135 20.57 1.87 18.95
CA LYS A 135 20.29 0.51 19.46
C LYS A 135 19.00 0.46 20.30
N ALA A 136 18.71 1.52 21.06
CA ALA A 136 17.48 1.64 21.84
C ALA A 136 16.22 1.83 20.97
N GLY A 137 16.31 2.62 19.89
CA GLY A 137 15.23 2.78 18.91
C GLY A 137 14.98 1.49 18.11
N SER A 138 16.05 0.81 17.68
CA SER A 138 15.95 -0.51 17.05
C SER A 138 15.31 -1.53 18.00
N LYS A 139 15.70 -1.57 19.28
CA LYS A 139 15.09 -2.46 20.27
C LYS A 139 13.59 -2.19 20.48
N ARG A 140 13.15 -0.92 20.49
CA ARG A 140 11.72 -0.57 20.52
C ARG A 140 10.99 -0.97 19.24
N ASN A 141 11.57 -0.70 18.06
CA ASN A 141 11.00 -1.11 16.77
C ASN A 141 10.92 -2.65 16.61
N ILE A 142 11.85 -3.39 17.24
CA ILE A 142 11.86 -4.85 17.30
C ILE A 142 10.84 -5.36 18.33
N ALA A 143 10.65 -4.67 19.47
CA ALA A 143 9.61 -5.02 20.45
C ALA A 143 8.19 -4.82 19.88
N ASP A 144 8.01 -3.89 18.95
CA ASP A 144 6.77 -3.69 18.20
C ASP A 144 6.61 -4.70 17.03
N HIS A 145 7.58 -5.58 16.79
CA HIS A 145 7.43 -6.70 15.86
C HIS A 145 6.69 -7.85 16.56
N TYR A 146 5.38 -7.89 16.32
CA TYR A 146 4.59 -9.08 16.05
C TYR A 146 5.14 -10.41 16.61
N ASP A 147 4.70 -10.79 17.81
CA ASP A 147 4.56 -12.19 18.24
C ASP A 147 3.49 -12.90 17.39
N LEU A 148 3.64 -12.88 16.06
CA LEU A 148 2.78 -13.62 15.15
C LEU A 148 3.28 -15.06 15.10
N SER A 149 2.52 -15.96 15.72
CA SER A 149 2.84 -17.39 15.77
C SER A 149 2.90 -18.03 14.37
N ASN A 150 3.60 -19.16 14.27
CA ASN A 150 3.57 -19.99 13.05
C ASN A 150 2.14 -20.35 12.62
N ALA A 151 1.21 -20.49 13.58
CA ALA A 151 -0.19 -20.75 13.27
C ALA A 151 -0.85 -19.60 12.49
N PHE A 152 -0.45 -18.35 12.71
CA PHE A 152 -0.94 -17.22 11.92
C PHE A 152 -0.44 -17.28 10.47
N PHE A 153 0.86 -17.53 10.27
CA PHE A 153 1.46 -17.60 8.95
C PHE A 153 0.96 -18.81 8.16
N GLY A 154 0.74 -19.95 8.82
CA GLY A 154 0.21 -21.17 8.20
C GLY A 154 -1.22 -21.04 7.66
N ILE A 155 -1.94 -19.95 7.95
CA ILE A 155 -3.28 -19.69 7.36
C ILE A 155 -3.16 -19.30 5.88
N TRP A 156 -2.05 -18.71 5.45
CA TRP A 156 -1.93 -18.10 4.11
C TRP A 156 -0.59 -18.33 3.39
N LEU A 157 0.44 -18.86 4.07
CA LEU A 157 1.63 -19.40 3.41
C LEU A 157 1.39 -20.85 2.94
N ASP A 158 2.26 -21.32 2.05
CA ASP A 158 2.35 -22.73 1.72
C ASP A 158 3.12 -23.52 2.80
N GLU A 159 3.18 -24.84 2.64
CA GLU A 159 3.76 -25.74 3.65
C GLU A 159 5.26 -25.52 3.89
N THR A 160 5.96 -24.89 2.94
CA THR A 160 7.37 -24.51 3.11
C THR A 160 7.58 -23.31 4.06
N MET A 161 6.48 -22.66 4.50
CA MET A 161 6.51 -21.46 5.34
C MET A 161 7.34 -20.32 4.73
N THR A 162 7.36 -20.24 3.40
CA THR A 162 8.22 -19.30 2.69
C THR A 162 7.62 -17.91 2.59
N TYR A 163 8.02 -17.02 3.50
CA TYR A 163 7.62 -15.61 3.46
C TYR A 163 8.53 -14.75 2.57
N SER A 164 8.65 -15.13 1.30
CA SER A 164 9.34 -14.37 0.26
C SER A 164 8.64 -14.55 -1.09
N SER A 165 8.98 -13.71 -2.07
CA SER A 165 8.40 -13.80 -3.42
C SER A 165 8.64 -15.19 -4.02
N ALA A 166 7.59 -15.81 -4.56
CA ALA A 166 7.69 -17.01 -5.38
C ALA A 166 8.04 -16.68 -6.85
N ARG A 167 8.42 -17.68 -7.63
CA ARG A 167 8.66 -17.58 -9.08
C ARG A 167 7.65 -18.43 -9.84
N PHE A 168 6.67 -17.78 -10.46
CA PHE A 168 5.69 -18.44 -11.33
C PHE A 168 6.29 -18.60 -12.74
N ALA A 169 6.97 -19.72 -12.99
CA ALA A 169 7.58 -20.03 -14.29
C ALA A 169 6.54 -20.27 -15.40
N SER A 170 5.32 -20.70 -15.03
CA SER A 170 4.19 -20.87 -15.93
C SER A 170 2.87 -20.50 -15.25
N PRO A 171 1.82 -20.15 -16.01
CA PRO A 171 0.49 -19.95 -15.47
C PRO A 171 -0.05 -21.23 -14.82
N GLY A 172 -0.79 -21.09 -13.72
CA GLY A 172 -1.49 -22.21 -13.07
C GLY A 172 -0.68 -22.98 -12.02
N LEU A 173 0.60 -22.64 -11.81
CA LEU A 173 1.36 -23.22 -10.70
C LEU A 173 0.74 -22.88 -9.34
N SER A 174 0.75 -23.84 -8.43
CA SER A 174 0.49 -23.59 -7.01
C SER A 174 1.61 -22.74 -6.40
N ILE A 175 1.32 -22.08 -5.27
CA ILE A 175 2.34 -21.30 -4.54
C ILE A 175 3.54 -22.18 -4.19
N LYS A 176 3.30 -23.39 -3.68
CA LYS A 176 4.35 -24.38 -3.37
C LYS A 176 5.25 -24.66 -4.57
N GLN A 177 4.66 -24.97 -5.74
CA GLN A 177 5.43 -25.21 -6.96
C GLN A 177 6.20 -23.95 -7.41
N ALA A 178 5.63 -22.77 -7.25
CA ALA A 178 6.31 -21.52 -7.57
C ALA A 178 7.45 -21.19 -6.58
N GLN A 179 7.38 -21.63 -5.32
CA GLN A 179 8.50 -21.53 -4.37
C GLN A 179 9.61 -22.52 -4.72
N ALA A 180 9.28 -23.77 -5.06
CA ALA A 180 10.25 -24.75 -5.56
C ALA A 180 10.97 -24.24 -6.83
N ALA A 181 10.23 -23.73 -7.81
CA ALA A 181 10.80 -23.17 -9.04
C ALA A 181 11.70 -21.95 -8.79
N LYS A 182 11.44 -21.19 -7.71
CA LYS A 182 12.34 -20.12 -7.27
C LYS A 182 13.64 -20.72 -6.73
N TYR A 183 13.58 -21.73 -5.87
CA TYR A 183 14.75 -22.39 -5.32
C TYR A 183 15.63 -23.02 -6.40
N ASP A 184 15.03 -23.78 -7.32
CA ASP A 184 15.72 -24.35 -8.48
C ASP A 184 16.44 -23.27 -9.28
N SER A 185 15.81 -22.10 -9.47
CA SER A 185 16.43 -20.99 -10.20
C SER A 185 17.63 -20.37 -9.47
N VAL A 186 17.66 -20.44 -8.14
CA VAL A 186 18.81 -20.00 -7.33
C VAL A 186 19.95 -21.01 -7.46
N PHE A 187 19.68 -22.31 -7.34
CA PHE A 187 20.70 -23.35 -7.53
C PHE A 187 21.30 -23.31 -8.93
N ALA A 188 20.46 -23.18 -9.96
CA ALA A 188 20.91 -23.06 -11.34
C ALA A 188 21.75 -21.80 -11.58
N ALA A 189 21.42 -20.68 -10.93
CA ALA A 189 22.19 -19.45 -11.05
C ALA A 189 23.55 -19.50 -10.32
N LEU A 190 23.65 -20.34 -9.28
CA LEU A 190 24.87 -20.54 -8.50
C LEU A 190 25.75 -21.68 -9.05
N ASP A 191 25.25 -22.46 -10.03
CA ASP A 191 25.91 -23.63 -10.62
C ASP A 191 26.40 -24.63 -9.55
N VAL A 192 25.52 -24.90 -8.58
CA VAL A 192 25.84 -25.73 -7.42
C VAL A 192 25.99 -27.20 -7.82
N SER A 193 27.10 -27.80 -7.41
CA SER A 193 27.37 -29.24 -7.48
C SER A 193 27.06 -29.95 -6.16
N GLY A 194 26.85 -31.27 -6.20
CA GLY A 194 26.50 -32.06 -5.01
C GLY A 194 27.57 -32.11 -3.90
N SER A 195 28.78 -31.57 -4.13
CA SER A 195 29.86 -31.47 -3.13
C SER A 195 29.99 -30.10 -2.48
N ASP A 196 29.25 -29.10 -2.96
CA ASP A 196 29.40 -27.73 -2.49
C ASP A 196 28.76 -27.51 -1.12
N LYS A 197 29.36 -26.58 -0.35
CA LYS A 197 28.83 -26.14 0.94
C LYS A 197 28.15 -24.79 0.77
N ILE A 198 26.87 -24.71 1.13
CA ILE A 198 26.05 -23.51 0.93
C ILE A 198 25.80 -22.82 2.27
N LEU A 199 25.95 -21.50 2.30
CA LEU A 199 25.57 -20.66 3.44
C LEU A 199 24.35 -19.82 3.06
N GLU A 200 23.23 -20.04 3.75
CA GLU A 200 22.04 -19.19 3.63
C GLU A 200 21.98 -18.19 4.79
N ILE A 201 22.13 -16.91 4.47
CA ILE A 201 22.04 -15.83 5.47
C ILE A 201 20.57 -15.40 5.58
N GLY A 202 19.94 -15.71 6.72
CA GLY A 202 18.53 -15.42 6.97
C GLY A 202 17.59 -16.48 6.40
N CYS A 203 17.82 -17.75 6.77
CA CYS A 203 17.11 -18.92 6.26
C CYS A 203 15.61 -19.02 6.60
N GLY A 204 15.09 -18.10 7.43
CA GLY A 204 13.69 -18.11 7.85
C GLY A 204 13.34 -19.43 8.53
N TRP A 205 12.37 -20.16 7.96
CA TRP A 205 11.95 -21.49 8.43
C TRP A 205 12.75 -22.65 7.81
N GLY A 206 13.77 -22.37 7.00
CA GLY A 206 14.63 -23.40 6.41
C GLY A 206 14.12 -24.01 5.11
N GLY A 207 13.03 -23.50 4.52
CA GLY A 207 12.43 -24.09 3.31
C GLY A 207 13.36 -24.14 2.09
N PHE A 208 14.36 -23.27 2.00
CA PHE A 208 15.41 -23.37 0.96
C PHE A 208 16.40 -24.49 1.27
N ALA A 209 16.84 -24.62 2.52
CA ALA A 209 17.79 -25.64 2.96
C ALA A 209 17.19 -27.05 2.88
N GLU A 210 15.88 -27.22 3.14
CA GLU A 210 15.18 -28.50 2.99
C GLU A 210 14.93 -28.91 1.53
N HIS A 211 15.06 -27.96 0.59
CA HIS A 211 14.89 -28.23 -0.84
C HIS A 211 16.17 -28.81 -1.48
N VAL A 212 17.32 -28.69 -0.80
CA VAL A 212 18.63 -29.23 -1.23
C VAL A 212 18.72 -30.74 -1.01
#